data_AF-A0A355UHC0-F1
#
_entry.id   AF-A0A355UHC0-F1
#
_cell.length_a   1.000
_cell.length_b   1.000
_cell.length_c   1.000
_cell.angle_alpha   90.00
_cell.angle_beta   90.00
_cell.angle_gamma   90.00
#
_symmetry.space_group_name_H-M   'P 1'
#
loop_
_entity.id
_entity.type
_entity.pdbx_description
1 polymer ?
#
loop_
_entity_poly.entity_id
_entity_poly.type
_entity_poly.pdbx_seq_one_letter_code
_entity_poly.pdbx_strand_id
1 'polypeptide(L)' 'CLKMRDMGVLAKPTHGHIIRFAPPLVISEEELRKAIEIIKEAIISFE' A
#
# COMPACT_ATOMS: atom_id res chain seq x y z
N CYS A 1 4.08 4.52 -6.87
CA CYS A 1 4.64 3.19 -6.56
C CYS A 1 5.98 3.21 -5.81
N LEU A 2 6.94 4.07 -6.16
CA LEU A 2 8.24 4.11 -5.45
C LEU A 2 8.10 4.55 -3.97
N LYS A 3 7.33 5.61 -3.67
CA LYS A 3 7.05 6.05 -2.29
C LYS A 3 6.36 5.00 -1.41
N MET A 4 5.41 4.22 -1.95
CA MET A 4 4.71 3.17 -1.20
C MET A 4 5.66 2.04 -0.79
N ARG A 5 6.61 1.66 -1.68
CA ARG A 5 7.68 0.71 -1.35
C ARG A 5 8.57 1.26 -0.24
N ASP A 6 8.93 2.54 -0.32
CA ASP A 6 9.80 3.19 0.67
C ASP A 6 9.09 3.39 2.03
N MET A 7 7.75 3.44 2.02
CA MET A 7 6.88 3.43 3.22
C MET A 7 6.55 2.02 3.74
N GLY A 8 7.21 0.97 3.22
CA GLY A 8 7.07 -0.40 3.73
C GLY A 8 5.91 -1.21 3.14
N VAL A 9 5.16 -0.67 2.18
CA VAL A 9 4.08 -1.38 1.49
C VAL A 9 4.56 -1.87 0.12
N LEU A 10 4.84 -3.17 0.02
CA LEU A 10 5.19 -3.83 -1.23
C LEU A 10 3.95 -3.94 -2.14
N ALA A 11 3.89 -3.07 -3.13
CA ALA A 11 2.80 -3.03 -4.09
C ALA A 11 3.33 -3.24 -5.51
N LYS A 12 2.79 -4.25 -6.22
CA LYS A 12 3.18 -4.53 -7.62
C LYS A 12 2.19 -3.86 -8.57
N PRO A 13 2.65 -3.04 -9.54
CA PRO A 13 1.78 -2.56 -10.60
C PRO A 13 1.37 -3.72 -11.50
N THR A 14 0.07 -3.87 -11.72
CA THR A 14 -0.53 -4.84 -12.65
C THR A 14 -1.33 -4.05 -13.68
N HIS A 15 -1.29 -4.48 -14.96
CA HIS A 15 -2.00 -3.81 -16.06
C HIS A 15 -1.80 -2.27 -16.13
N GLY A 16 -0.60 -1.77 -15.85
CA GLY A 16 -0.20 -0.37 -16.01
C GLY A 16 -0.83 0.64 -15.04
N HIS A 17 -2.03 0.36 -14.52
CA HIS A 17 -2.85 1.31 -13.77
C HIS A 17 -3.36 0.76 -12.43
N ILE A 18 -3.17 -0.53 -12.15
CA ILE A 18 -3.69 -1.18 -10.96
C ILE A 18 -2.55 -1.48 -9.99
N ILE A 19 -2.72 -1.08 -8.73
CA ILE A 19 -1.80 -1.44 -7.65
C ILE A 19 -2.43 -2.61 -6.88
N ARG A 20 -1.76 -3.77 -6.88
CA ARG A 20 -2.23 -4.94 -6.13
C ARG A 20 -1.52 -5.02 -4.78
N PHE A 21 -2.31 -5.09 -3.71
CA PHE A 21 -1.85 -5.35 -2.36
C PHE A 21 -2.20 -6.80 -2.00
N ALA A 22 -1.19 -7.58 -1.60
CA ALA A 22 -1.35 -8.98 -1.22
C ALA A 22 -0.78 -9.18 0.19
N PRO A 23 -1.55 -8.84 1.25
CA PRO A 23 -1.12 -9.08 2.61
C PRO A 23 -1.11 -10.58 2.92
N PRO A 24 -0.24 -11.04 3.86
CA PRO A 24 -0.29 -12.41 4.35
C PRO A 24 -1.60 -12.68 5.10
N LEU A 25 -2.07 -13.93 5.11
CA LEU A 25 -3.30 -14.34 5.82
C LEU A 25 -3.22 -14.21 7.35
N VAL A 26 -2.03 -13.92 7.88
CA VAL A 26 -1.73 -13.77 9.32
C VAL A 26 -1.82 -12.30 9.76
N ILE A 27 -2.14 -11.36 8.86
CA ILE A 27 -2.21 -9.93 9.17
C ILE A 27 -3.33 -9.63 10.19
N SER A 28 -3.02 -8.76 11.16
CA SER A 28 -3.99 -8.28 12.16
C SER A 28 -4.80 -7.08 11.64
N GLU A 29 -5.96 -6.80 12.25
CA GLU A 29 -6.79 -5.65 11.84
C GLU A 29 -6.04 -4.32 11.99
N GLU A 30 -5.23 -4.17 13.03
CA GLU A 30 -4.43 -2.96 13.26
C GLU A 30 -3.39 -2.74 12.16
N GLU A 31 -2.70 -3.80 11.73
CA GLU A 31 -1.74 -3.73 10.62
C GLU A 31 -2.44 -3.39 9.30
N LEU A 32 -3.65 -3.93 9.08
CA LEU A 32 -4.46 -3.59 7.92
C LEU A 32 -4.84 -2.10 7.93
N ARG A 33 -5.30 -1.57 9.07
CA ARG A 33 -5.65 -0.15 9.20
C ARG A 33 -4.43 0.76 8.98
N LYS A 34 -3.28 0.41 9.54
CA LYS A 34 -2.01 1.13 9.31
C LYS A 34 -1.62 1.12 7.83
N ALA A 35 -1.75 -0.01 7.14
CA ALA A 35 -1.46 -0.10 5.71
C ALA A 35 -2.38 0.80 4.87
N ILE A 36 -3.68 0.86 5.21
CA ILE A 36 -4.64 1.75 4.55
C ILE A 36 -4.28 3.22 4.78
N GLU A 37 -3.86 3.57 5.99
CA GLU A 37 -3.42 4.94 6.34
C GLU A 37 -2.20 5.35 5.51
N ILE A 38 -1.20 4.49 5.41
CA ILE A 38 0.00 4.70 4.58
C ILE A 38 -0.39 4.87 3.10
N ILE A 39 -1.33 4.06 2.60
CA ILE A 39 -1.82 4.19 1.22
C ILE A 39 -2.49 5.55 1.01
N LYS A 40 -3.31 6.00 1.97
CA LYS A 40 -3.98 7.29 1.92
C LYS A 40 -2.97 8.45 1.93
N GLU A 41 -1.99 8.43 2.83
CA GLU A 41 -0.92 9.43 2.87
C GLU A 41 -0.09 9.45 1.57
N ALA A 42 0.23 8.26 1.05
CA ALA A 42 0.95 8.16 -0.21
C ALA A 42 0.17 8.83 -1.34
N ILE A 43 -1.15 8.60 -1.46
CA ILE A 43 -1.99 9.22 -2.48
C ILE A 43 -2.07 10.75 -2.29
N ILE A 44 -2.31 11.22 -1.06
CA ILE A 44 -2.37 12.67 -0.74
C ILE A 44 -1.04 13.36 -1.06
N SER A 45 0.09 12.69 -0.86
CA SER A 45 1.42 13.24 -1.18
C SER A 45 1.74 13.32 -2.69
N PHE A 46 0.87 12.79 -3.56
CA PHE A 46 0.95 12.94 -5.01
C PHE A 46 -0.01 13.99 -5.58
N GLU A 47 -0.86 14.60 -4.73
CA GLU A 47 -1.61 15.82 -5.05
C GLU A 47 -0.72 17.06 -4.87
#